data_AF-A0A0T5XA83-F1
#
_entry.id   AF-A0A0T5XA83-F1
#
_cell.length_a   1.000
_cell.length_b   1.000
_cell.length_c   1.000
_cell.angle_alpha   90.00
_cell.angle_beta   90.00
_cell.angle_gamma   90.00
#
_symmetry.space_group_name_H-M   'P 1'
#
loop_
_entity.id
_entity.type
_entity.pdbx_description
1 polymer ?
#
loop_
_entity_poly.entity_id
_entity_poly.type
_entity_poly.pdbx_seq_one_letter_code
_entity_poly.pdbx_strand_id
1 'polypeptide(L)'
;MFKQILPNRKSLLFILSSFMLISFFLTSLTNLYADQFFSKLDIDEISLKGHKLHIRGDTDLPPGSALQIKLMIPKLDDDKGKDHDVKVQITPGKFFVMIDLPKEWKNGGWIKFLSLKAIFDPDDQPKKVREIVGNKGEKLNGPKVKVQKNKKILVSVKNVAF
;
A
#
# COMPACT_ATOMS: atom_id res chain seq x y z
N MET A 1 32.18 32.39 -34.79
CA MET A 1 31.01 32.36 -35.69
C MET A 1 30.11 31.20 -35.28
N PHE A 2 29.03 31.45 -34.54
CA PHE A 2 28.03 30.42 -34.24
C PHE A 2 26.91 30.50 -35.28
N LYS A 3 26.79 29.46 -36.10
CA LYS A 3 25.75 29.33 -37.12
C LYS A 3 24.46 28.92 -36.41
N GLN A 4 23.51 29.83 -36.25
CA GLN A 4 22.16 29.48 -35.76
C GLN A 4 21.47 28.60 -36.80
N ILE A 5 21.35 27.32 -36.49
CA ILE A 5 20.54 26.37 -37.27
C ILE A 5 19.10 26.56 -36.78
N LEU A 6 18.36 27.43 -37.44
CA LEU A 6 16.91 27.53 -37.20
C LEU A 6 16.24 26.27 -37.76
N PRO A 7 15.46 25.54 -36.94
CA PRO A 7 14.75 24.35 -37.41
C PRO A 7 13.70 24.75 -38.45
N ASN A 8 13.68 24.02 -39.57
CA ASN A 8 12.71 24.22 -40.64
C ASN A 8 11.27 24.05 -40.11
N ARG A 9 10.29 24.75 -40.68
CA ARG A 9 8.89 24.86 -40.18
C ARG A 9 8.24 23.50 -39.86
N LYS A 10 8.57 22.46 -40.65
CA LYS A 10 8.12 21.07 -40.44
C LYS A 10 8.75 20.41 -39.20
N SER A 11 10.03 20.67 -38.93
CA SER A 11 10.74 20.18 -37.74
C SER A 11 10.22 20.86 -36.46
N LEU A 12 9.91 22.16 -36.52
CA LEU A 12 9.29 22.89 -35.41
C LEU A 12 7.91 22.30 -35.05
N LEU A 13 7.08 21.98 -36.06
CA LEU A 13 5.78 21.34 -35.88
C LEU A 13 5.88 19.94 -35.24
N PHE A 14 6.88 19.14 -35.64
CA PHE A 14 7.12 17.81 -35.04
C PHE A 14 7.57 17.88 -33.58
N ILE A 15 8.42 18.87 -33.24
CA ILE A 15 8.86 19.07 -31.86
C ILE A 15 7.68 19.55 -30.99
N LEU A 16 6.87 20.47 -31.49
CA LEU A 16 5.65 20.93 -30.80
C LEU A 16 4.62 19.80 -30.63
N SER A 17 4.40 18.95 -31.64
CA SER A 17 3.48 17.82 -31.52
C SER A 17 3.99 16.77 -30.53
N SER A 18 5.30 16.52 -30.49
CA SER A 18 5.92 15.59 -29.53
C SER A 18 5.80 16.12 -28.10
N PHE A 19 6.03 17.41 -27.86
CA PHE A 19 5.84 18.04 -26.55
C PHE A 19 4.38 17.99 -26.08
N MET A 20 3.42 18.21 -26.98
CA MET A 20 1.99 18.09 -26.68
C MET A 20 1.59 16.66 -26.31
N LEU A 21 2.11 15.65 -27.03
CA LEU A 21 1.87 14.24 -26.69
C LEU A 21 2.44 13.87 -25.32
N ILE A 22 3.69 14.28 -25.02
CA ILE A 22 4.33 13.99 -23.73
C ILE A 22 3.58 14.66 -22.57
N SER A 23 3.13 15.90 -22.73
CA SER A 23 2.35 16.60 -21.71
C SER A 23 0.94 16.01 -21.52
N PHE A 24 0.33 15.47 -22.57
CA PHE A 24 -0.91 14.70 -22.46
C PHE A 24 -0.73 13.40 -21.66
N PHE A 25 0.36 12.67 -21.89
CA PHE A 25 0.66 11.45 -21.13
C PHE A 25 0.97 11.74 -19.66
N LEU A 26 1.72 12.81 -19.34
CA LEU A 26 2.02 13.17 -17.95
C LEU A 26 0.79 13.67 -17.15
N THR A 27 -0.14 14.39 -17.78
CA THR A 27 -1.34 14.93 -17.09
C THR A 27 -2.46 13.91 -16.90
N SER A 28 -2.50 12.85 -17.71
CA SER A 28 -3.52 11.80 -17.59
C SER A 28 -3.43 10.97 -16.30
N LEU A 29 -2.22 10.75 -15.78
CA LEU A 29 -1.98 9.92 -14.58
C LEU A 29 -2.49 10.57 -13.28
N THR A 30 -2.42 11.91 -13.17
CA THR A 30 -2.92 12.63 -11.99
C THR A 30 -4.44 12.78 -11.99
N ASN A 31 -5.09 12.74 -13.16
CA ASN A 31 -6.54 12.83 -13.29
C ASN A 31 -7.28 11.51 -13.01
N LEU A 32 -6.60 10.36 -13.10
CA LEU A 32 -7.22 9.05 -12.88
C LEU A 32 -7.83 8.88 -11.47
N TYR A 33 -7.35 9.62 -10.47
CA TYR A 33 -7.77 9.52 -9.07
C TYR A 33 -8.32 10.82 -8.49
N ALA A 34 -8.64 11.81 -9.34
CA ALA A 34 -9.06 13.14 -8.87
C ALA A 34 -10.30 13.06 -7.95
N ASP A 35 -11.28 12.23 -8.32
CA ASP A 35 -12.55 12.07 -7.58
C ASP A 35 -12.68 10.71 -6.85
N GLN A 36 -11.61 9.91 -6.83
CA GLN A 36 -11.64 8.61 -6.19
C GLN A 36 -11.46 8.71 -4.67
N PHE A 37 -12.36 8.08 -3.93
CA PHE A 37 -12.19 7.78 -2.52
C PHE A 37 -11.71 6.34 -2.32
N PHE A 38 -10.99 6.12 -1.23
CA PHE A 38 -10.41 4.82 -0.87
C PHE A 38 -11.02 4.31 0.43
N SER A 39 -11.59 3.12 0.39
CA SER A 39 -12.27 2.49 1.52
C SER A 39 -11.95 1.01 1.68
N LYS A 40 -11.41 0.36 0.64
CA LYS A 40 -11.22 -1.09 0.61
C LYS A 40 -9.82 -1.45 1.11
N LEU A 41 -9.81 -2.18 2.23
CA LEU A 41 -8.65 -2.90 2.75
C LEU A 41 -9.16 -4.16 3.44
N ASP A 42 -9.07 -5.28 2.75
CA ASP A 42 -9.61 -6.55 3.19
C ASP A 42 -8.49 -7.58 3.29
N ILE A 43 -8.50 -8.37 4.37
CA ILE A 43 -7.62 -9.53 4.50
C ILE A 43 -8.49 -10.75 4.19
N ASP A 44 -8.25 -11.34 3.02
CA ASP A 44 -9.12 -12.37 2.44
C ASP A 44 -8.65 -13.77 2.82
N GLU A 45 -7.35 -14.03 2.65
CA GLU A 45 -6.75 -15.36 2.85
C GLU A 45 -5.55 -15.25 3.79
N ILE A 46 -5.51 -16.13 4.79
CA ILE A 46 -4.33 -16.33 5.63
C ILE A 46 -4.05 -17.84 5.63
N SER A 47 -2.88 -18.24 5.14
CA SER A 47 -2.46 -19.64 5.11
C SER A 47 -1.07 -19.83 5.72
N LEU A 48 -0.88 -20.95 6.40
CA LEU A 48 0.40 -21.34 6.97
C LEU A 48 1.08 -22.35 6.04
N LYS A 49 2.27 -22.01 5.54
CA LYS A 49 3.10 -22.92 4.73
C LYS A 49 4.46 -23.09 5.38
N GLY A 50 4.66 -24.23 6.03
CA GLY A 50 5.88 -24.50 6.79
C GLY A 50 6.01 -23.56 8.00
N HIS A 51 6.93 -22.60 7.93
CA HIS A 51 7.12 -21.56 8.94
C HIS A 51 6.71 -20.16 8.44
N LYS A 52 6.05 -20.07 7.29
CA LYS A 52 5.69 -18.79 6.69
C LYS A 52 4.19 -18.59 6.74
N LEU A 53 3.77 -17.43 7.24
CA LEU A 53 2.40 -16.96 7.13
C LEU A 53 2.25 -16.25 5.78
N HIS A 54 1.38 -16.76 4.93
CA HIS A 54 1.01 -16.19 3.65
C HIS A 54 -0.30 -15.43 3.83
N ILE A 55 -0.27 -14.13 3.58
CA ILE A 55 -1.42 -13.25 3.73
C ILE A 55 -1.75 -12.67 2.36
N ARG A 56 -3.01 -12.77 1.95
CA ARG A 56 -3.54 -12.12 0.75
C ARG A 56 -4.73 -11.26 1.11
N GLY A 57 -4.86 -10.17 0.41
CA GLY A 57 -6.01 -9.30 0.57
C GLY A 57 -6.22 -8.39 -0.61
N ASP A 58 -7.43 -7.89 -0.73
CA ASP A 58 -7.82 -6.91 -1.71
C ASP A 58 -7.76 -5.48 -1.14
N THR A 59 -7.46 -4.51 -2.02
CA THR A 59 -7.48 -3.09 -1.66
C THR A 59 -7.73 -2.20 -2.87
N ASP A 60 -8.36 -1.05 -2.66
CA ASP A 60 -8.51 0.00 -3.68
C ASP A 60 -7.41 1.06 -3.62
N LEU A 61 -6.46 0.93 -2.68
CA LEU A 61 -5.38 1.88 -2.45
C LEU A 61 -4.48 2.06 -3.69
N PRO A 62 -3.89 3.26 -3.88
CA PRO A 62 -3.05 3.54 -5.04
C PRO A 62 -1.85 2.57 -5.13
N PRO A 63 -1.41 2.20 -6.35
CA PRO A 63 -0.22 1.38 -6.53
C PRO A 63 1.02 2.03 -5.89
N GLY A 64 1.88 1.20 -5.28
CA GLY A 64 3.07 1.69 -4.57
C GLY A 64 2.80 2.21 -3.15
N SER A 65 1.56 2.12 -2.67
CA SER A 65 1.23 2.32 -1.26
C SER A 65 1.97 1.32 -0.36
N ALA A 66 2.41 1.77 0.80
CA ALA A 66 3.00 0.96 1.84
C ALA A 66 1.93 0.58 2.88
N LEU A 67 1.76 -0.71 3.15
CA LEU A 67 0.96 -1.21 4.28
C LEU A 67 1.87 -1.59 5.43
N GLN A 68 1.52 -1.18 6.64
CA GLN A 68 2.07 -1.76 7.85
C GLN A 68 1.23 -2.98 8.24
N ILE A 69 1.85 -4.15 8.31
CA ILE A 69 1.21 -5.36 8.80
C ILE A 69 1.73 -5.65 10.19
N LYS A 70 0.84 -5.65 11.19
CA LYS A 70 1.14 -6.05 12.56
C LYS A 70 0.57 -7.44 12.82
N LEU A 71 1.40 -8.33 13.35
CA LEU A 71 1.02 -9.68 13.75
C LEU A 71 1.14 -9.78 15.26
N MET A 72 0.06 -10.19 15.93
CA MET A 72 0.03 -10.44 17.37
C MET A 72 -0.19 -11.93 17.61
N ILE A 73 0.65 -12.52 18.47
CA ILE A 73 0.63 -13.94 18.80
C ILE A 73 0.51 -14.09 20.33
N PRO A 74 -0.69 -14.39 20.85
CA PRO A 74 -0.87 -14.67 22.26
C PRO A 74 0.09 -15.76 22.75
N LYS A 75 0.71 -15.54 23.92
CA LYS A 75 1.72 -16.42 24.57
C LYS A 75 3.14 -16.42 23.99
N LEU A 76 3.39 -15.75 22.86
CA LEU A 76 4.75 -15.54 22.36
C LEU A 76 5.26 -14.11 22.59
N ASP A 77 4.34 -13.16 22.79
CA ASP A 77 4.62 -11.73 22.96
C ASP A 77 5.05 -11.34 24.39
N ASP A 78 5.13 -12.28 25.35
CA ASP A 78 5.60 -12.06 26.73
C ASP A 78 7.16 -11.96 26.80
N ASP A 79 7.74 -10.83 26.41
CA ASP A 79 9.15 -10.42 26.64
C ASP A 79 10.26 -10.90 25.66
N LYS A 80 9.93 -11.50 24.51
CA LYS A 80 10.93 -11.76 23.43
C LYS A 80 10.54 -11.16 22.09
N GLY A 81 9.99 -9.94 22.17
CA GLY A 81 9.49 -9.14 21.07
C GLY A 81 10.29 -9.29 19.78
N LYS A 82 9.56 -9.61 18.72
CA LYS A 82 9.79 -8.97 17.44
C LYS A 82 8.42 -8.52 16.97
N ASP A 83 8.14 -7.23 17.09
CA ASP A 83 7.14 -6.59 16.26
C ASP A 83 7.46 -6.98 14.82
N HIS A 84 6.70 -7.93 14.28
CA HIS A 84 6.83 -8.37 12.89
C HIS A 84 6.13 -7.35 11.98
N ASP A 85 6.50 -6.08 12.15
CA ASP A 85 6.05 -4.96 11.35
C ASP A 85 6.69 -5.08 9.97
N VAL A 86 5.97 -5.71 9.04
CA VAL A 86 6.41 -5.79 7.65
C VAL A 86 5.75 -4.66 6.86
N LYS A 87 6.57 -3.81 6.24
CA LYS A 87 6.12 -2.83 5.25
C LYS A 87 6.05 -3.50 3.88
N VAL A 88 4.88 -3.53 3.26
CA VAL A 88 4.67 -4.13 1.94
C VAL A 88 4.17 -3.11 0.94
N GLN A 89 4.72 -3.14 -0.27
CA GLN A 89 4.25 -2.32 -1.39
C GLN A 89 3.04 -2.99 -2.07
N ILE A 90 1.97 -2.23 -2.24
CA ILE A 90 0.72 -2.67 -2.84
C ILE A 90 0.85 -2.69 -4.38
N THR A 91 0.41 -3.80 -4.97
CA THR A 91 0.07 -3.91 -6.39
C THR A 91 -1.39 -3.53 -6.62
N PRO A 92 -1.78 -3.01 -7.81
CA PRO A 92 -3.16 -2.59 -8.05
C PRO A 92 -4.18 -3.68 -7.65
N GLY A 93 -5.14 -3.33 -6.81
CA GLY A 93 -6.24 -4.22 -6.41
C GLY A 93 -5.93 -5.23 -5.31
N LYS A 94 -4.66 -5.60 -5.09
CA LYS A 94 -4.27 -6.70 -4.19
C LYS A 94 -2.96 -6.46 -3.46
N PHE A 95 -2.84 -7.02 -2.26
CA PHE A 95 -1.59 -7.13 -1.53
C PHE A 95 -1.30 -8.58 -1.13
N PHE A 96 -0.01 -8.89 -1.05
CA PHE A 96 0.48 -10.20 -0.62
C PHE A 96 1.67 -10.02 0.31
N VAL A 97 1.62 -10.66 1.48
CA VAL A 97 2.67 -10.56 2.51
C VAL A 97 3.08 -11.96 2.94
N MET A 98 4.38 -12.15 3.13
CA MET A 98 4.95 -13.33 3.76
C MET A 98 5.65 -12.92 5.05
N ILE A 99 5.26 -13.53 6.17
CA ILE A 99 5.88 -13.31 7.47
C ILE A 99 6.48 -14.62 7.95
N ASP A 100 7.77 -14.62 8.25
CA ASP A 100 8.43 -15.77 8.87
C ASP A 100 8.00 -15.85 10.35
N LEU A 101 7.39 -16.95 10.72
CA LEU A 101 7.01 -17.26 12.10
C LEU A 101 8.19 -17.88 12.85
N PRO A 102 8.28 -17.69 14.17
CA PRO A 102 9.29 -18.33 15.02
C PRO A 102 9.27 -19.86 14.89
N LYS A 103 10.44 -20.51 15.05
CA LYS A 103 10.57 -21.96 14.85
C LYS A 103 9.74 -22.76 15.86
N GLU A 104 9.60 -22.19 17.05
CA GLU A 104 8.83 -22.67 18.20
C GLU A 104 7.34 -22.80 17.85
N TRP A 105 6.86 -22.11 16.81
CA TRP A 105 5.50 -22.21 16.29
C TRP A 105 5.13 -23.64 15.87
N LYS A 106 6.06 -24.51 15.51
CA LYS A 106 5.72 -25.89 15.14
C LYS A 106 5.50 -26.83 16.33
N ASN A 107 6.03 -26.51 17.51
CA ASN A 107 6.22 -27.50 18.58
C ASN A 107 5.15 -27.47 19.67
N GLY A 108 4.12 -26.63 19.55
CA GLY A 108 3.00 -26.58 20.49
C GLY A 108 1.77 -27.33 19.97
N GLY A 109 1.31 -28.35 20.70
CA GLY A 109 0.06 -29.09 20.46
C GLY A 109 -1.22 -28.35 20.87
N TRP A 110 -1.18 -27.01 20.90
CA TRP A 110 -2.32 -26.14 21.26
C TRP A 110 -2.76 -25.34 20.04
N ILE A 111 -4.07 -25.01 20.00
CA ILE A 111 -4.67 -24.11 19.00
C ILE A 111 -3.94 -22.78 19.04
N LYS A 112 -3.43 -22.34 17.89
CA LYS A 112 -2.66 -21.12 17.78
C LYS A 112 -3.54 -20.01 17.24
N PHE A 113 -3.85 -19.06 18.10
CA PHE A 113 -4.58 -17.86 17.72
C PHE A 113 -3.60 -16.80 17.21
N LEU A 114 -3.98 -16.10 16.16
CA LEU A 114 -3.25 -14.93 15.69
C LEU A 114 -4.21 -13.80 15.33
N SER A 115 -3.78 -12.57 15.61
CA SER A 115 -4.46 -11.36 15.16
C SER A 115 -3.58 -10.62 14.19
N LEU A 116 -4.09 -10.43 12.97
CA LEU A 116 -3.44 -9.67 11.93
C LEU A 116 -4.11 -8.30 11.80
N LYS A 117 -3.31 -7.24 11.77
CA LYS A 117 -3.78 -5.88 11.56
C LYS A 117 -3.03 -5.24 10.40
N ALA A 118 -3.73 -4.97 9.31
CA ALA A 118 -3.23 -4.16 8.19
C ALA A 118 -3.58 -2.69 8.41
N ILE A 119 -2.59 -1.82 8.26
CA ILE A 119 -2.72 -0.38 8.48
C ILE A 119 -2.16 0.35 7.26
N PHE A 120 -2.97 1.20 6.67
CA PHE A 120 -2.53 2.24 5.75
C PHE A 120 -2.55 3.58 6.49
N ASP A 121 -1.36 4.16 6.64
CA ASP A 121 -1.17 5.49 7.22
C ASP A 121 -0.67 6.45 6.13
N PRO A 122 -1.40 7.54 5.81
CA PRO A 122 -0.99 8.53 4.82
C PRO A 122 0.40 9.14 5.06
N ASP A 123 0.84 9.31 6.30
CA ASP A 123 2.12 9.97 6.59
C ASP A 123 3.32 9.09 6.24
N ASP A 124 3.14 7.76 6.27
CA ASP A 124 4.17 6.77 5.95
C ASP A 124 4.32 6.53 4.43
N GLN A 125 3.54 7.22 3.61
CA GLN A 125 3.48 6.96 2.18
C GLN A 125 4.49 7.77 1.37
N PRO A 126 4.95 7.24 0.23
CA PRO A 126 5.67 8.02 -0.76
C PRO A 126 4.87 9.26 -1.20
N LYS A 127 5.60 10.34 -1.56
CA LYS A 127 4.99 11.62 -1.97
C LYS A 127 3.84 11.47 -2.97
N LYS A 128 4.03 10.65 -4.01
CA LYS A 128 3.03 10.39 -5.06
C LYS A 128 1.72 9.82 -4.50
N VAL A 129 1.81 8.89 -3.55
CA VAL A 129 0.62 8.27 -2.93
C VAL A 129 -0.09 9.30 -2.04
N ARG A 130 0.66 10.09 -1.26
CA ARG A 130 0.09 11.16 -0.42
C ARG A 130 -0.70 12.20 -1.22
N GLU A 131 -0.17 12.59 -2.37
CA GLU A 131 -0.85 13.51 -3.30
C GLU A 131 -2.17 12.93 -3.81
N ILE A 132 -2.24 11.61 -4.03
CA ILE A 132 -3.46 10.93 -4.48
C ILE A 132 -4.48 10.79 -3.34
N VAL A 133 -4.08 10.31 -2.16
CA VAL A 133 -5.01 10.07 -1.03
C VAL A 133 -5.38 11.33 -0.26
N GLY A 134 -4.77 12.46 -0.60
CA GLY A 134 -5.01 13.75 0.03
C GLY A 134 -4.24 13.94 1.34
N ASN A 135 -4.15 15.19 1.78
CA ASN A 135 -3.43 15.53 3.00
C ASN A 135 -4.09 14.84 4.19
N LYS A 136 -3.31 14.23 5.08
CA LYS A 136 -3.82 13.49 6.26
C LYS A 136 -4.93 12.44 5.93
N GLY A 137 -4.96 11.93 4.70
CA GLY A 137 -5.92 10.92 4.26
C GLY A 137 -7.32 11.46 3.98
N GLU A 138 -7.47 12.71 3.53
CA GLU A 138 -8.75 13.33 3.15
C GLU A 138 -9.66 12.42 2.30
N LYS A 139 -9.07 11.70 1.32
CA LYS A 139 -9.79 10.79 0.41
C LYS A 139 -9.99 9.39 0.97
N LEU A 140 -9.61 9.12 2.22
CA LEU A 140 -10.00 7.90 2.91
C LEU A 140 -11.44 8.03 3.42
N ASN A 141 -12.27 7.03 3.15
CA ASN A 141 -13.65 6.96 3.62
C ASN A 141 -14.09 5.54 3.98
N GLY A 142 -15.31 5.41 4.51
CA GLY A 142 -15.91 4.12 4.86
C GLY A 142 -15.63 3.64 6.29
N PRO A 143 -16.22 2.48 6.66
CA PRO A 143 -16.30 2.03 8.05
C PRO A 143 -14.96 1.59 8.65
N LYS A 144 -13.96 1.33 7.81
CA LYS A 144 -12.61 0.90 8.23
C LYS A 144 -11.66 2.06 8.49
N VAL A 145 -12.10 3.29 8.22
CA VAL A 145 -11.32 4.50 8.51
C VAL A 145 -11.39 4.81 9.98
N LYS A 146 -10.22 5.07 10.58
CA LYS A 146 -10.09 5.55 11.95
C LYS A 146 -9.42 6.92 11.94
N VAL A 147 -9.90 7.81 12.80
CA VAL A 147 -9.22 9.09 13.04
C VAL A 147 -8.21 8.89 14.17
N GLN A 148 -6.94 9.17 13.91
CA GLN A 148 -5.87 9.10 14.89
C GLN A 148 -4.97 10.32 14.74
N LYS A 149 -4.62 11.00 15.84
CA LYS A 149 -3.71 12.16 15.83
C LYS A 149 -4.03 13.19 14.73
N ASN A 150 -5.32 13.52 14.57
CA ASN A 150 -5.83 14.46 13.55
C ASN A 150 -5.62 14.05 12.08
N LYS A 151 -5.43 12.77 11.79
CA LYS A 151 -5.43 12.20 10.43
C LYS A 151 -6.36 11.00 10.32
N LYS A 152 -6.77 10.69 9.10
CA LYS A 152 -7.50 9.45 8.77
C LYS A 152 -6.48 8.36 8.43
N ILE A 153 -6.69 7.17 8.96
CA ILE A 153 -5.95 5.95 8.59
C ILE A 153 -6.97 4.88 8.20
N LEU A 154 -6.58 3.94 7.33
CA LEU A 154 -7.42 2.81 6.96
C LEU A 154 -6.91 1.55 7.64
N VAL A 155 -7.79 0.84 8.35
CA VAL A 155 -7.39 -0.29 9.21
C VAL A 155 -8.26 -1.50 8.94
N SER A 156 -7.61 -2.65 8.74
CA SER A 156 -8.27 -3.95 8.64
C SER A 156 -7.70 -4.91 9.67
N VAL A 157 -8.57 -5.68 10.33
CA VAL A 157 -8.18 -6.66 11.36
C VAL A 157 -8.79 -8.02 11.01
N LYS A 158 -7.99 -9.07 11.12
CA LYS A 158 -8.42 -10.45 10.93
C LYS A 158 -7.84 -11.34 12.02
N ASN A 159 -8.71 -12.07 12.70
CA ASN A 159 -8.32 -13.07 13.68
C ASN A 159 -8.44 -14.46 13.04
N VAL A 160 -7.45 -15.32 13.26
CA VAL A 160 -7.42 -16.68 12.72
C VAL A 160 -6.93 -17.65 13.79
N ALA A 161 -7.43 -18.88 13.74
CA ALA A 161 -6.98 -20.00 14.55
C ALA A 161 -6.40 -21.08 13.63
N PHE A 162 -5.27 -21.67 14.04
CA PHE A 162 -4.59 -22.79 13.38
C PHE A 162 -4.45 -23.97 14.32
#